data_AF-A0A2C9UMW9-F1
#
_entry.id   AF-A0A2C9UMW9-F1
#
_cell.length_a   1.000
_cell.length_b   1.000
_cell.length_c   1.000
_cell.angle_alpha   90.00
_cell.angle_beta   90.00
_cell.angle_gamma   90.00
#
_symmetry.space_group_name_H-M   'P 1'
#
loop_
_entity.id
_entity.type
_entity.pdbx_description
1 polymer ?
#
loop_
_entity_poly.entity_id
_entity_poly.type
_entity_poly.pdbx_seq_one_letter_code
_entity_poly.pdbx_strand_id
1 'polypeptide(L)'
;HWSFGARFREKQSILAYLLATQKTIGGETISLIKRNDKSVLIDDLPSMENALEKLVSYETTTICDVINKFAKKPSIKEDSIYQSQRLETINQCFSKDSVEEILLALEKEARNNAEMWIREAINSMKAASPTSLKISFRSIREGRMQNLKQCLIGEYTISCNIVRAAVSYDFFEGSRAMIIEKDMKPKWEPSKLELVSNDMVDRRFSEIDEDDWRCLQLPDRSNPTDGLKPKL
;
A
#
# COMPACT_ATOMS: atom_id res chain seq x y z
N HIS A 1 -7.35 25.90 5.89
CA HIS A 1 -6.07 25.54 5.24
C HIS A 1 -5.20 24.54 6.03
N TRP A 2 -5.23 24.52 7.37
CA TRP A 2 -4.45 23.58 8.21
C TRP A 2 -4.97 22.12 8.20
N SER A 3 -6.25 21.90 7.92
CA SER A 3 -6.90 20.57 7.95
C SER A 3 -6.52 19.65 6.78
N PHE A 4 -6.16 20.20 5.62
CA PHE A 4 -5.78 19.41 4.45
C PHE A 4 -4.40 18.78 4.66
N GLY A 5 -3.40 19.56 5.12
CA GLY A 5 -2.06 19.04 5.38
C GLY A 5 -2.00 17.91 6.42
N ALA A 6 -2.83 18.00 7.47
CA ALA A 6 -2.92 16.98 8.52
C ALA A 6 -3.53 15.67 7.99
N ARG A 7 -4.66 15.76 7.27
CA ARG A 7 -5.36 14.59 6.70
C ARG A 7 -4.55 13.88 5.61
N PHE A 8 -3.64 14.60 4.95
CA PHE A 8 -2.72 14.03 3.96
C PHE A 8 -1.54 13.30 4.60
N ARG A 9 -0.97 13.83 5.69
CA ARG A 9 0.08 13.14 6.45
C ARG A 9 -0.44 11.85 7.08
N GLU A 10 -1.67 11.88 7.59
CA GLU A 10 -2.33 10.71 8.18
C GLU A 10 -2.44 9.53 7.19
N LYS A 11 -2.86 9.79 5.94
CA LYS A 11 -2.94 8.75 4.90
C LYS A 11 -1.58 8.13 4.55
N GLN A 12 -0.49 8.90 4.60
CA GLN A 12 0.84 8.38 4.33
C GLN A 12 1.34 7.47 5.44
N SER A 13 1.14 7.88 6.69
CA SER A 13 1.51 7.08 7.84
C SER A 13 0.77 5.74 7.86
N ILE A 14 -0.50 5.72 7.44
CA ILE A 14 -1.26 4.48 7.29
C ILE A 14 -0.72 3.61 6.15
N LEU A 15 -0.43 4.17 4.96
CA LEU A 15 0.15 3.38 3.86
C LEU A 15 1.52 2.79 4.22
N ALA A 16 2.38 3.59 4.85
CA ALA A 16 3.67 3.14 5.35
C ALA A 16 3.51 2.05 6.43
N TYR A 17 2.54 2.19 7.32
CA TYR A 17 2.18 1.16 8.30
C TYR A 17 1.75 -0.15 7.63
N LEU A 18 0.89 -0.09 6.62
CA LEU A 18 0.39 -1.31 5.95
C LEU A 18 1.49 -2.06 5.20
N LEU A 19 2.36 -1.33 4.51
CA LEU A 19 3.51 -1.93 3.83
C LEU A 19 4.53 -2.49 4.84
N ALA A 20 4.81 -1.76 5.92
CA ALA A 20 5.75 -2.19 6.96
C ALA A 20 5.26 -3.41 7.75
N THR A 21 3.95 -3.52 7.96
CA THR A 21 3.36 -4.61 8.74
C THR A 21 2.95 -5.81 7.90
N GLN A 22 2.89 -5.67 6.58
CA GLN A 22 2.37 -6.67 5.63
C GLN A 22 0.98 -7.19 6.03
N LYS A 23 0.21 -6.41 6.81
CA LYS A 23 -1.13 -6.82 7.24
C LYS A 23 -2.06 -6.85 6.05
N THR A 24 -2.83 -7.94 5.94
CA THR A 24 -3.94 -8.04 5.00
C THR A 24 -4.90 -6.87 5.22
N ILE A 25 -5.34 -6.24 4.13
CA ILE A 25 -6.34 -5.17 4.17
C ILE A 25 -7.71 -5.81 4.48
N GLY A 26 -7.93 -6.14 5.75
CA GLY A 26 -9.21 -6.61 6.28
C GLY A 26 -10.16 -5.45 6.58
N GLY A 27 -11.40 -5.76 6.99
CA GLY A 27 -12.44 -4.76 7.27
C GLY A 27 -12.03 -3.68 8.29
N GLU A 28 -11.27 -4.07 9.32
CA GLU A 28 -10.72 -3.14 10.34
C GLU A 28 -9.64 -2.20 9.77
N THR A 29 -8.81 -2.70 8.87
CA THR A 29 -7.80 -1.90 8.16
C THR A 29 -8.46 -0.92 7.19
N ILE A 30 -9.51 -1.37 6.49
CA ILE A 30 -10.31 -0.54 5.59
C ILE A 30 -11.03 0.56 6.36
N SER A 31 -11.55 0.28 7.56
CA SER A 31 -12.22 1.28 8.40
C SER A 31 -11.26 2.36 8.92
N LEU A 32 -10.00 1.99 9.21
CA LEU A 32 -8.92 2.93 9.56
C LEU A 32 -8.54 3.85 8.38
N ILE A 33 -8.41 3.31 7.16
CA ILE A 33 -8.05 4.08 5.95
C ILE A 33 -9.22 4.96 5.47
N LYS A 34 -10.44 4.40 5.51
CA LYS A 34 -11.63 4.95 4.87
C LYS A 34 -12.69 5.21 5.93
N ARG A 35 -12.39 6.18 6.80
CA ARG A 35 -13.24 6.67 7.90
C ARG A 35 -14.68 7.04 7.51
N ASN A 36 -15.04 7.03 6.22
CA ASN A 36 -16.35 7.38 5.68
C ASN A 36 -16.81 6.54 4.46
N ASP A 37 -16.08 5.50 4.04
CA ASP A 37 -16.58 4.70 2.90
C ASP A 37 -17.70 3.76 3.34
N LYS A 38 -18.69 3.69 2.48
CA LYS A 38 -19.83 2.79 2.57
C LYS A 38 -19.34 1.35 2.37
N SER A 39 -19.74 0.44 3.24
CA SER A 39 -19.49 -1.00 3.10
C SER A 39 -20.79 -1.72 2.78
N VAL A 40 -20.73 -2.71 1.89
CA VAL A 40 -21.85 -3.62 1.61
C VAL A 40 -21.57 -4.91 2.37
N LEU A 41 -22.55 -5.43 3.11
CA LEU A 41 -22.39 -6.73 3.79
C LEU A 41 -22.37 -7.84 2.74
N ILE A 42 -21.59 -8.89 3.00
CA ILE A 42 -21.49 -10.06 2.11
C ILE A 42 -22.89 -10.65 1.80
N ASP A 43 -23.78 -10.68 2.79
CA ASP A 43 -25.15 -11.20 2.62
C ASP A 43 -26.01 -10.36 1.67
N ASP A 44 -25.70 -9.07 1.52
CA ASP A 44 -26.42 -8.14 0.64
C ASP A 44 -25.84 -8.13 -0.79
N LEU A 45 -24.68 -8.79 -1.02
CA LEU A 45 -23.96 -8.78 -2.30
C LEU A 45 -24.79 -9.37 -3.46
N PRO A 46 -25.42 -10.56 -3.33
CA PRO A 46 -26.20 -11.14 -4.43
C PRO A 46 -27.41 -10.28 -4.81
N SER A 47 -28.00 -9.59 -3.82
CA SER A 47 -29.13 -8.67 -4.05
C SER A 47 -28.69 -7.41 -4.77
N MET A 48 -27.49 -6.90 -4.46
CA MET A 48 -26.89 -5.76 -5.14
C MET A 48 -26.51 -6.10 -6.58
N GLU A 49 -25.90 -7.26 -6.83
CA GLU A 49 -25.54 -7.73 -8.18
C GLU A 49 -26.78 -7.82 -9.07
N ASN A 50 -27.86 -8.43 -8.59
CA ASN A 50 -29.14 -8.51 -9.30
C ASN A 50 -29.75 -7.12 -9.57
N ALA A 51 -29.60 -6.17 -8.63
CA ALA A 51 -30.07 -4.80 -8.83
C ALA A 51 -29.23 -4.03 -9.86
N LEU A 52 -27.93 -4.31 -9.95
CA LEU A 52 -27.03 -3.73 -10.97
C LEU A 52 -27.28 -4.33 -12.36
N GLU A 53 -27.57 -5.63 -12.45
CA GLU A 53 -27.87 -6.32 -13.71
C GLU A 53 -29.16 -5.78 -14.38
N LYS A 54 -30.14 -5.38 -13.58
CA LYS A 54 -31.43 -4.84 -14.04
C LYS A 54 -31.37 -3.36 -14.46
N LEU A 55 -30.19 -2.74 -14.46
CA LEU A 55 -30.05 -1.33 -14.83
C LEU A 55 -30.26 -1.13 -16.33
N VAL A 56 -31.10 -0.16 -16.64
CA VAL A 56 -31.37 0.28 -18.02
C VAL A 56 -30.34 1.30 -18.50
N SER A 57 -29.68 2.01 -17.57
CA SER A 57 -28.65 3.01 -17.83
C SER A 57 -27.40 2.73 -16.98
N TYR A 58 -26.23 2.83 -17.61
CA TYR A 58 -24.92 2.64 -16.99
C TYR A 58 -24.24 3.97 -16.63
N GLU A 59 -25.01 5.04 -16.46
CA GLU A 59 -24.50 6.28 -15.92
C GLU A 59 -23.96 6.07 -14.50
N THR A 60 -22.82 6.72 -14.22
CA THR A 60 -22.13 6.59 -12.92
C THR A 60 -23.01 6.96 -11.73
N THR A 61 -23.89 7.94 -11.89
CA THR A 61 -24.87 8.37 -10.89
C THR A 61 -25.85 7.25 -10.54
N THR A 62 -26.47 6.64 -11.56
CA THR A 62 -27.43 5.53 -11.40
C THR A 62 -26.79 4.32 -10.73
N ILE A 63 -25.56 3.96 -11.14
CA ILE A 63 -24.80 2.87 -10.51
C ILE A 63 -24.49 3.20 -9.05
N CYS A 64 -24.04 4.43 -8.77
CA CYS A 64 -23.78 4.88 -7.40
C CYS A 64 -25.03 4.81 -6.53
N ASP A 65 -26.20 5.18 -7.06
CA ASP A 65 -27.46 5.13 -6.31
C ASP A 65 -27.86 3.70 -5.93
N VAL A 66 -27.67 2.73 -6.83
CA VAL A 66 -27.89 1.32 -6.51
C VAL A 66 -26.94 0.86 -5.42
N ILE A 67 -25.62 1.09 -5.57
CA ILE A 67 -24.62 0.72 -4.55
C ILE A 67 -24.96 1.36 -3.20
N ASN A 68 -25.40 2.62 -3.21
CA ASN A 68 -25.75 3.37 -2.02
C ASN A 68 -26.98 2.82 -1.27
N LYS A 69 -27.87 2.06 -1.91
CA LYS A 69 -29.01 1.41 -1.25
C LYS A 69 -28.58 0.21 -0.40
N PHE A 70 -27.55 -0.51 -0.84
CA PHE A 70 -27.00 -1.68 -0.12
C PHE A 70 -25.86 -1.29 0.83
N ALA A 71 -25.32 -0.09 0.67
CA ALA A 71 -24.33 0.48 1.55
C ALA A 71 -24.86 0.67 2.98
N LYS A 72 -24.25 -0.04 3.93
CA LYS A 72 -24.42 0.20 5.35
C LYS A 72 -23.23 1.00 5.87
N LYS A 73 -23.51 1.97 6.73
CA LYS A 73 -22.45 2.65 7.48
C LYS A 73 -21.97 1.67 8.54
N PRO A 74 -20.67 1.32 8.59
CA PRO A 74 -20.18 0.41 9.62
C PRO A 74 -20.54 0.99 11.00
N SER A 75 -21.21 0.18 11.82
CA SER A 75 -21.53 0.55 13.20
C SER A 75 -20.24 0.47 14.00
N ILE A 76 -19.47 1.56 14.03
CA ILE A 76 -18.31 1.69 14.91
C ILE A 76 -18.87 1.91 16.33
N LYS A 77 -19.33 0.85 16.96
CA LYS A 77 -19.71 0.84 18.37
C LYS A 77 -18.50 0.31 19.15
N GLU A 78 -18.00 1.18 20.04
CA GLU A 78 -17.19 0.91 21.25
C GLU A 78 -15.71 1.34 21.34
N ASP A 79 -14.96 1.59 20.25
CA ASP A 79 -13.50 1.92 20.37
C ASP A 79 -13.05 3.28 19.77
N SER A 80 -13.88 4.34 19.81
CA SER A 80 -13.50 5.62 19.17
C SER A 80 -12.23 6.26 19.76
N ILE A 81 -12.00 6.09 21.07
CA ILE A 81 -10.82 6.60 21.78
C ILE A 81 -9.58 5.74 21.48
N TYR A 82 -9.69 4.41 21.55
CA TYR A 82 -8.58 3.51 21.23
C TYR A 82 -8.16 3.62 19.77
N GLN A 83 -9.11 3.78 18.84
CA GLN A 83 -8.80 4.02 17.43
C GLN A 83 -8.16 5.38 17.20
N SER A 84 -8.57 6.44 17.91
CA SER A 84 -7.95 7.75 17.76
C SER A 84 -6.53 7.79 18.34
N GLN A 85 -6.31 7.19 19.51
CA GLN A 85 -4.98 7.07 20.11
C GLN A 85 -4.04 6.22 19.23
N ARG A 86 -4.52 5.07 18.74
CA ARG A 86 -3.76 4.23 17.82
C ARG A 86 -3.37 4.98 16.55
N LEU A 87 -4.30 5.73 15.95
CA LEU A 87 -4.02 6.56 14.77
C LEU A 87 -3.00 7.66 15.06
N GLU A 88 -3.06 8.30 16.22
CA GLU A 88 -2.07 9.30 16.64
C GLU A 88 -0.67 8.67 16.75
N THR A 89 -0.57 7.50 17.39
CA THR A 89 0.69 6.76 17.47
C THR A 89 1.20 6.33 16.09
N ILE A 90 0.33 5.83 15.20
CA ILE A 90 0.69 5.51 13.81
C ILE A 90 1.25 6.76 13.11
N ASN A 91 0.55 7.88 13.21
CA ASN A 91 0.97 9.14 12.59
C ASN A 91 2.31 9.62 13.14
N GLN A 92 2.51 9.52 14.45
CA GLN A 92 3.76 9.93 15.10
C GLN A 92 4.95 9.05 14.67
N CYS A 93 4.76 7.73 14.60
CA CYS A 93 5.83 6.78 14.28
C CYS A 93 6.12 6.70 12.78
N PHE A 94 5.11 6.70 11.92
CA PHE A 94 5.27 6.53 10.47
C PHE A 94 5.38 7.84 9.68
N SER A 95 5.42 8.99 10.36
CA SER A 95 5.74 10.30 9.73
C SER A 95 7.23 10.59 9.65
N LYS A 96 8.09 9.73 10.22
CA LYS A 96 9.55 9.89 10.22
C LYS A 96 10.15 9.83 8.83
N ASP A 97 11.37 10.37 8.70
CA ASP A 97 12.03 10.64 7.42
C ASP A 97 12.84 9.49 6.85
N SER A 98 13.06 8.44 7.65
CA SER A 98 13.64 7.18 7.19
C SER A 98 12.98 5.97 7.84
N VAL A 99 13.20 4.78 7.24
CA VAL A 99 12.73 3.50 7.79
C VAL A 99 13.35 3.23 9.17
N GLU A 100 14.62 3.58 9.35
CA GLU A 100 15.33 3.47 10.62
C GLU A 100 14.68 4.33 11.70
N GLU A 101 14.35 5.58 11.38
CA GLU A 101 13.67 6.47 12.32
C GLU A 101 12.26 5.97 12.69
N ILE A 102 11.53 5.39 11.73
CA ILE A 102 10.24 4.73 12.01
C ILE A 102 10.44 3.58 13.00
N LEU A 103 11.40 2.70 12.74
CA LEU A 103 11.67 1.54 13.60
C LEU A 103 12.07 2.00 15.01
N LEU A 104 12.95 2.99 15.11
CA LEU A 104 13.36 3.57 16.40
C LEU A 104 12.18 4.21 17.15
N ALA A 105 11.28 4.91 16.44
CA ALA A 105 10.09 5.49 17.04
C ALA A 105 9.14 4.40 17.60
N LEU A 106 8.92 3.33 16.83
CA LEU A 106 8.12 2.18 17.28
C LEU A 106 8.76 1.47 18.48
N GLU A 107 10.07 1.26 18.47
CA GLU A 107 10.79 0.64 19.59
C GLU A 107 10.75 1.48 20.86
N LYS A 108 10.78 2.81 20.73
CA LYS A 108 10.59 3.73 21.86
C LYS A 108 9.17 3.60 22.42
N GLU A 109 8.18 3.57 21.54
CA GLU A 109 6.78 3.42 21.94
C GLU A 109 6.54 2.07 22.63
N ALA A 110 7.13 0.99 22.11
CA ALA A 110 7.06 -0.37 22.66
C ALA A 110 7.45 -0.48 24.15
N ARG A 111 8.29 0.44 24.65
CA ARG A 111 8.75 0.48 26.05
C ARG A 111 7.71 1.05 27.01
N ASN A 112 6.73 1.82 26.52
CA ASN A 112 5.75 2.55 27.33
C ASN A 112 4.43 1.78 27.53
N ASN A 113 4.49 0.45 27.75
CA ASN A 113 3.30 -0.42 27.81
C ASN A 113 2.41 -0.35 26.55
N ALA A 114 3.07 -0.36 25.39
CA ALA A 114 2.44 -0.19 24.09
C ALA A 114 1.58 -1.39 23.68
N GLU A 115 0.55 -1.09 22.89
CA GLU A 115 -0.35 -2.07 22.31
C GLU A 115 0.38 -3.16 21.51
N MET A 116 -0.23 -4.35 21.43
CA MET A 116 0.32 -5.52 20.74
C MET A 116 0.72 -5.23 19.29
N TRP A 117 -0.06 -4.40 18.57
CA TRP A 117 0.19 -4.07 17.16
C TRP A 117 1.55 -3.41 16.93
N ILE A 118 2.10 -2.69 17.92
CA ILE A 118 3.41 -2.02 17.80
C ILE A 118 4.52 -3.06 17.76
N ARG A 119 4.43 -4.07 18.64
CA ARG A 119 5.39 -5.18 18.69
C ARG A 119 5.31 -6.03 17.42
N GLU A 120 4.10 -6.28 16.93
CA GLU A 120 3.88 -6.92 15.63
C GLU A 120 4.53 -6.13 14.50
N ALA A 121 4.34 -4.80 14.46
CA ALA A 121 4.92 -3.95 13.43
C ALA A 121 6.46 -3.99 13.44
N ILE A 122 7.07 -3.90 14.62
CA ILE A 122 8.54 -4.02 14.78
C ILE A 122 9.02 -5.38 14.26
N ASN A 123 8.35 -6.46 14.62
CA ASN A 123 8.73 -7.81 14.21
C ASN A 123 8.58 -7.98 12.69
N SER A 124 7.48 -7.51 12.09
CA SER A 124 7.28 -7.54 10.64
C SER A 124 8.36 -6.75 9.90
N MET A 125 8.68 -5.54 10.36
CA MET A 125 9.75 -4.73 9.77
C MET A 125 11.12 -5.42 9.88
N LYS A 126 11.44 -6.03 11.02
CA LYS A 126 12.72 -6.74 11.21
C LYS A 126 12.83 -8.03 10.40
N ALA A 127 11.71 -8.67 10.08
CA ALA A 127 11.67 -9.88 9.26
C ALA A 127 11.70 -9.61 7.76
N ALA A 128 11.33 -8.39 7.32
CA ALA A 128 11.29 -8.01 5.91
C ALA A 128 12.70 -7.72 5.33
N SER A 129 12.82 -7.75 4.00
CA SER A 129 14.05 -7.30 3.32
C SER A 129 14.31 -5.82 3.62
N PRO A 130 15.49 -5.46 4.14
CA PRO A 130 15.87 -4.07 4.38
C PRO A 130 15.83 -3.22 3.11
N THR A 131 16.27 -3.80 1.99
CA THR A 131 16.26 -3.16 0.66
C THR A 131 14.84 -2.85 0.23
N SER A 132 13.94 -3.84 0.31
CA SER A 132 12.53 -3.67 -0.06
C SER A 132 11.83 -2.62 0.80
N LEU A 133 12.10 -2.59 2.11
CA LEU A 133 11.53 -1.57 2.99
C LEU A 133 11.92 -0.14 2.57
N LYS A 134 13.19 0.11 2.23
CA LYS A 134 13.64 1.44 1.80
C LYS A 134 13.07 1.82 0.43
N ILE A 135 13.01 0.88 -0.52
CA ILE A 135 12.40 1.10 -1.84
C ILE A 135 10.91 1.47 -1.68
N SER A 136 10.14 0.67 -0.94
CA SER A 136 8.71 0.93 -0.72
C SER A 136 8.48 2.26 -0.01
N PHE A 137 9.28 2.58 1.01
CA PHE A 137 9.21 3.86 1.71
C PHE A 137 9.44 5.04 0.77
N ARG A 138 10.47 4.98 -0.07
CA ARG A 138 10.74 6.01 -1.07
C ARG A 138 9.62 6.12 -2.11
N SER A 139 9.13 5.00 -2.63
CA SER A 139 8.05 4.99 -3.62
C SER A 139 6.77 5.65 -3.10
N ILE A 140 6.36 5.34 -1.86
CA ILE A 140 5.20 5.99 -1.23
C ILE A 140 5.39 7.52 -1.13
N ARG A 141 6.60 7.95 -0.78
CA ARG A 141 6.91 9.37 -0.59
C ARG A 141 6.92 10.13 -1.92
N GLU A 142 7.56 9.58 -2.95
CA GLU A 142 7.59 10.18 -4.29
C GLU A 142 6.22 10.15 -4.97
N GLY A 143 5.51 9.02 -4.89
CA GLY A 143 4.18 8.83 -5.47
C GLY A 143 3.13 9.83 -4.97
N ARG A 144 3.34 10.43 -3.80
CA ARG A 144 2.49 11.51 -3.26
C ARG A 144 2.43 12.74 -4.19
N MET A 145 3.51 13.01 -4.90
CA MET A 145 3.65 14.19 -5.76
C MET A 145 3.43 13.86 -7.24
N GLN A 146 3.03 12.62 -7.54
CA GLN A 146 2.89 12.09 -8.88
C GLN A 146 1.43 11.78 -9.20
N ASN A 147 1.07 11.84 -10.48
CA ASN A 147 -0.21 11.31 -10.96
C ASN A 147 -0.11 9.78 -11.19
N LEU A 148 -1.25 9.13 -11.42
CA LEU A 148 -1.29 7.67 -11.62
C LEU A 148 -0.38 7.19 -12.76
N LYS A 149 -0.30 7.93 -13.88
CA LYS A 149 0.57 7.58 -15.01
C LYS A 149 2.03 7.56 -14.58
N GLN A 150 2.46 8.57 -13.84
CA GLN A 150 3.82 8.69 -13.30
C GLN A 150 4.12 7.58 -12.27
N CYS A 151 3.20 7.31 -11.34
CA CYS A 151 3.39 6.24 -10.36
C CYS A 151 3.55 4.87 -11.05
N LEU A 152 2.73 4.58 -12.07
CA LEU A 152 2.80 3.32 -12.82
C LEU A 152 4.14 3.16 -13.56
N ILE A 153 4.64 4.25 -14.15
CA ILE A 153 5.95 4.26 -14.81
C ILE A 153 7.06 4.00 -13.78
N GLY A 154 7.03 4.68 -12.63
CA GLY A 154 8.00 4.48 -11.55
C GLY A 154 7.99 3.06 -11.00
N GLU A 155 6.82 2.53 -10.66
CA GLU A 155 6.65 1.16 -10.15
C GLU A 155 7.09 0.10 -11.16
N TYR A 156 6.85 0.33 -12.46
CA TYR A 156 7.36 -0.53 -13.52
C TYR A 156 8.89 -0.56 -13.54
N THR A 157 9.54 0.62 -13.53
CA THR A 157 11.01 0.73 -13.49
C THR A 157 11.58 0.01 -12.27
N ILE A 158 10.99 0.22 -11.09
CA ILE A 158 11.38 -0.48 -9.85
C ILE A 158 11.26 -1.99 -10.03
N SER A 159 10.13 -2.47 -10.55
CA SER A 159 9.85 -3.90 -10.75
C SER A 159 10.86 -4.55 -11.70
N CYS A 160 11.16 -3.89 -12.82
CA CYS A 160 12.16 -4.35 -13.77
C CYS A 160 13.55 -4.43 -13.11
N ASN A 161 13.96 -3.38 -12.41
CA ASN A 161 15.23 -3.38 -11.68
C ASN A 161 15.28 -4.49 -10.61
N ILE A 162 14.17 -4.78 -9.93
CA ILE A 162 14.02 -5.88 -8.97
C ILE A 162 14.25 -7.24 -9.64
N VAL A 163 13.52 -7.54 -10.72
CA VAL A 163 13.60 -8.82 -11.44
C VAL A 163 14.99 -9.06 -12.03
N ARG A 164 15.65 -7.99 -12.48
CA ARG A 164 17.02 -8.03 -13.00
C ARG A 164 18.10 -8.23 -11.92
N ALA A 165 17.70 -8.26 -10.65
CA ALA A 165 18.61 -8.35 -9.50
C ALA A 165 19.72 -7.27 -9.50
N ALA A 166 19.42 -6.05 -9.99
CA ALA A 166 20.42 -4.98 -10.18
C ALA A 166 21.16 -4.54 -8.89
N VAL A 167 20.63 -4.87 -7.72
CA VAL A 167 21.17 -4.46 -6.40
C VAL A 167 21.20 -5.62 -5.41
N SER A 168 20.12 -6.41 -5.36
CA SER A 168 20.00 -7.59 -4.50
C SER A 168 19.13 -8.66 -5.13
N TYR A 169 19.33 -9.90 -4.69
CA TYR A 169 18.53 -11.09 -5.02
C TYR A 169 17.34 -11.31 -4.08
N ASP A 170 17.02 -10.33 -3.22
CA ASP A 170 15.97 -10.46 -2.19
C ASP A 170 14.62 -10.90 -2.74
N PHE A 171 14.26 -10.51 -3.97
CA PHE A 171 13.02 -10.96 -4.60
C PHE A 171 12.98 -12.48 -4.81
N PHE A 172 14.08 -13.04 -5.29
CA PHE A 172 14.21 -14.48 -5.52
C PHE A 172 14.33 -15.23 -4.20
N GLU A 173 15.10 -14.69 -3.24
CA GLU A 173 15.25 -15.28 -1.91
C GLU A 173 13.92 -15.28 -1.13
N GLY A 174 13.15 -14.20 -1.22
CA GLY A 174 11.82 -14.13 -0.61
C GLY A 174 10.88 -15.14 -1.23
N SER A 175 10.90 -15.28 -2.56
CA SER A 175 10.13 -16.31 -3.28
C SER A 175 10.54 -17.72 -2.87
N ARG A 176 11.85 -17.98 -2.75
CA ARG A 176 12.40 -19.24 -2.26
C ARG A 176 11.86 -19.55 -0.86
N ALA A 177 12.06 -18.63 0.09
CA ALA A 177 11.71 -18.84 1.50
C ALA A 177 10.20 -18.98 1.75
N MET A 178 9.37 -18.25 1.00
CA MET A 178 7.92 -18.17 1.25
C MET A 178 7.09 -19.14 0.40
N ILE A 179 7.51 -19.41 -0.84
CA ILE A 179 6.68 -20.13 -1.82
C ILE A 179 7.31 -21.49 -2.18
N ILE A 180 8.61 -21.53 -2.46
CA ILE A 180 9.28 -22.72 -2.99
C ILE A 180 9.63 -23.68 -1.86
N GLU A 181 10.51 -23.26 -0.95
CA GLU A 181 11.02 -24.07 0.15
C GLU A 181 10.15 -23.94 1.41
N LYS A 182 9.42 -22.82 1.55
CA LYS A 182 8.49 -22.55 2.67
C LYS A 182 9.15 -22.68 4.04
N ASP A 183 10.44 -22.38 4.12
CA ASP A 183 11.20 -22.42 5.37
C ASP A 183 10.93 -21.21 6.27
N MET A 184 10.29 -20.17 5.73
CA MET A 184 10.01 -18.89 6.39
C MET A 184 11.28 -18.21 6.94
N LYS A 185 12.45 -18.50 6.34
CA LYS A 185 13.77 -18.03 6.78
C LYS A 185 14.55 -17.42 5.61
N PRO A 186 14.09 -16.28 5.08
CA PRO A 186 14.81 -15.60 4.03
C PRO A 186 16.14 -15.06 4.54
N LYS A 187 17.18 -15.18 3.70
CA LYS A 187 18.53 -14.68 3.92
C LYS A 187 18.74 -13.40 3.12
N TRP A 188 18.25 -12.29 3.67
CA TRP A 188 18.34 -11.00 3.00
C TRP A 188 19.78 -10.52 2.84
N GLU A 189 20.06 -9.94 1.68
CA GLU A 189 21.34 -9.33 1.37
C GLU A 189 21.12 -7.94 0.75
N PRO A 190 21.48 -6.86 1.46
CA PRO A 190 22.07 -6.80 2.79
C PRO A 190 21.07 -7.16 3.90
N SER A 191 21.59 -7.68 5.02
CA SER A 191 20.78 -8.22 6.12
C SER A 191 20.28 -7.18 7.13
N LYS A 192 20.72 -5.92 7.03
CA LYS A 192 20.35 -4.83 7.95
C LYS A 192 20.07 -3.51 7.22
N LEU A 193 19.23 -2.67 7.83
CA LEU A 193 18.83 -1.37 7.26
C LEU A 193 20.02 -0.43 7.08
N GLU A 194 20.93 -0.37 8.05
CA GLU A 194 22.12 0.48 8.01
C GLU A 194 23.11 0.12 6.90
N LEU A 195 23.01 -1.10 6.35
CA LEU A 195 23.86 -1.59 5.26
C LEU A 195 23.28 -1.25 3.86
N VAL A 196 22.01 -0.84 3.78
CA VAL A 196 21.41 -0.40 2.52
C VAL A 196 21.76 1.07 2.30
N SER A 197 22.65 1.35 1.36
CA SER A 197 23.03 2.72 1.01
C SER A 197 21.96 3.43 0.16
N ASN A 198 22.02 4.76 0.09
CA ASN A 198 21.15 5.52 -0.80
C ASN A 198 21.40 5.16 -2.27
N ASP A 199 22.65 4.95 -2.67
CA ASP A 199 23.02 4.52 -4.04
C ASP A 199 22.35 3.20 -4.42
N MET A 200 22.29 2.23 -3.51
CA MET A 200 21.56 0.97 -3.72
C MET A 200 20.08 1.21 -3.96
N VAL A 201 19.47 2.17 -3.27
CA VAL A 201 18.07 2.55 -3.51
C VAL A 201 17.94 3.31 -4.83
N ASP A 202 18.81 4.28 -5.11
CA ASP A 202 18.81 5.10 -6.33
C ASP A 202 18.85 4.26 -7.61
N ARG A 203 19.69 3.22 -7.62
CA ARG A 203 19.77 2.27 -8.75
C ARG A 203 18.44 1.59 -9.07
N ARG A 204 17.55 1.41 -8.09
CA ARG A 204 16.23 0.78 -8.32
C ARG A 204 15.25 1.73 -9.01
N PHE A 205 15.46 3.05 -8.89
CA PHE A 205 14.64 4.09 -9.52
C PHE A 205 15.26 4.60 -10.82
N SER A 206 16.48 4.17 -11.15
CA SER A 206 17.19 4.59 -12.35
C SER A 206 16.57 3.95 -13.60
N GLU A 207 16.57 4.71 -14.69
CA GLU A 207 16.12 4.23 -16.00
C GLU A 207 16.94 3.03 -16.46
N ILE A 208 16.28 2.15 -17.22
CA ILE A 208 16.90 0.94 -17.74
C ILE A 208 17.33 1.22 -19.16
N ASP A 209 18.64 1.23 -19.39
CA ASP A 209 19.25 1.45 -20.70
C ASP A 209 19.70 0.11 -21.29
N GLU A 210 18.73 -0.79 -21.52
CA GLU A 210 18.96 -2.06 -22.20
C GLU A 210 17.85 -2.34 -23.24
N ASP A 211 18.24 -2.94 -24.36
CA ASP A 211 17.38 -3.10 -25.55
C ASP A 211 16.06 -3.83 -25.27
N ASP A 212 16.09 -4.81 -24.36
CA ASP A 212 14.94 -5.67 -24.00
C ASP A 212 14.03 -5.07 -22.91
N TRP A 213 14.45 -4.01 -22.22
CA TRP A 213 13.76 -3.45 -21.06
C TRP A 213 13.45 -1.96 -21.25
N ARG A 214 12.40 -1.69 -22.03
CA ARG A 214 11.97 -0.32 -22.31
C ARG A 214 11.05 0.22 -21.22
N CYS A 215 11.12 1.53 -20.98
CA CYS A 215 10.19 2.23 -20.10
C CYS A 215 8.73 1.97 -20.52
N LEU A 216 7.85 1.76 -19.52
CA LEU A 216 6.42 1.55 -19.73
C LEU A 216 5.80 2.69 -20.55
N GLN A 217 5.23 2.35 -21.69
CA GLN A 217 4.44 3.25 -22.51
C GLN A 217 2.96 3.01 -22.26
N LEU A 218 2.28 4.00 -21.66
CA LEU A 218 0.84 3.94 -21.44
C LEU A 218 0.11 4.65 -22.60
N PRO A 219 -0.95 4.04 -23.16
CA PRO A 219 -1.70 4.64 -24.26
C PRO A 219 -2.33 5.98 -23.82
N ASP A 220 -2.36 6.94 -24.74
CA ASP A 220 -3.05 8.20 -24.48
C ASP A 220 -4.56 7.95 -24.42
N ARG A 221 -5.17 8.34 -23.30
CA ARG A 221 -6.61 8.17 -23.07
C ARG A 221 -7.47 9.18 -23.84
N SER A 222 -6.95 9.77 -24.91
CA SER A 222 -7.57 10.91 -25.61
C SER A 222 -8.76 10.56 -26.52
N ASN A 223 -9.30 9.33 -26.52
CA ASN A 223 -10.55 9.01 -27.24
C ASN A 223 -11.48 8.08 -26.43
N PRO A 224 -12.63 8.56 -25.92
CA PRO A 224 -13.65 7.71 -25.29
C PRO A 224 -14.54 6.93 -26.27
N THR A 225 -14.32 6.99 -27.58
CA THR A 225 -15.29 6.51 -28.59
C THR A 225 -14.73 5.60 -29.67
N ASP A 226 -13.62 4.89 -29.44
CA ASP A 226 -13.22 3.80 -30.34
C ASP A 226 -13.45 2.42 -29.69
N GLY A 227 -14.62 1.85 -30.01
CA GLY A 227 -14.67 0.43 -30.35
C GLY A 227 -14.78 -0.60 -29.22
N LEU A 228 -15.44 -0.32 -28.09
CA LEU A 228 -16.03 -1.42 -27.30
C LEU A 228 -17.34 -1.85 -27.96
N LYS A 229 -17.24 -2.63 -29.04
CA LYS A 229 -18.35 -3.53 -29.43
C LYS A 229 -18.27 -4.75 -28.50
N PRO A 230 -19.28 -4.99 -27.65
CA PRO A 230 -19.33 -6.24 -26.91
C PRO A 230 -19.42 -7.39 -27.91
N LYS A 231 -18.46 -8.31 -27.85
CA LYS A 231 -18.62 -9.61 -28.50
C LYS A 231 -19.65 -10.38 -27.67
N LEU A 232 -20.83 -10.58 -28.29
CA LEU A 232 -21.79 -11.62 -27.92
C LEU A 232 -21.09 -12.98 -27.83
#